data_AF-A0A9X2TKR1-F1
#
_entry.id   AF-A0A9X2TKR1-F1
#
_cell.length_a   1.000
_cell.length_b   1.000
_cell.length_c   1.000
_cell.angle_alpha   90.00
_cell.angle_beta   90.00
_cell.angle_gamma   90.00
#
_symmetry.space_group_name_H-M   'P 1'
#
loop_
_entity.id
_entity.type
_entity.pdbx_description
1 polymer ?
#
loop_
_entity_poly.entity_id
_entity_poly.type
_entity_poly.pdbx_seq_one_letter_code
_entity_poly.pdbx_strand_id
1 'polypeptide(L)'
;MKMQSNRCLPTLALLAFLTVTGCSQQAPASSARINPPATTPLPDSSTGPKNAPHLAQALPGVASPNNRTAANGSYRPIPDEVIAALLSLPTDSLHIPRPLLKHLLEKQSSYVVEIPHGTSPSDLRITSTGQSGAAYFIWVRVFQGVSPGVVGYLALVSASCKELEHLPPDKTLDAARQQCAKPGNQRLGGGLRAYRIANGQAEDVTTSIRQPEDTLGRELYKRYQAAGASEAFLDASRLDQVPVGRWIMELDPEQPLAKDAPRAFDRGMRVHAGFFLWNGDHFENRDTVPASLWPCTDRPSECIEEDRYVTADK
;
A
#
# COMPACT_ATOMS: atom_id res chain seq x y z
N MET A 1 32.40 63.91 -17.74
CA MET A 1 31.79 63.18 -18.89
C MET A 1 30.56 62.48 -18.32
N LYS A 2 29.27 62.78 -18.62
CA LYS A 2 28.58 63.13 -19.89
C LYS A 2 28.96 62.13 -21.01
N MET A 3 28.07 61.43 -21.75
CA MET A 3 26.60 61.31 -21.90
C MET A 3 26.29 59.92 -22.57
N GLN A 4 25.09 59.37 -22.83
CA GLN A 4 23.67 59.79 -22.73
C GLN A 4 22.76 58.53 -22.58
N SER A 5 21.81 58.48 -21.64
CA SER A 5 20.34 58.42 -21.85
C SER A 5 19.81 57.92 -23.21
N ASN A 6 18.91 56.92 -23.17
CA ASN A 6 17.61 57.05 -23.86
C ASN A 6 16.47 56.31 -23.13
N ARG A 7 15.28 56.92 -23.09
CA ARG A 7 14.04 56.40 -22.50
C ARG A 7 13.06 56.00 -23.62
N CYS A 8 12.10 55.11 -23.32
CA CYS A 8 10.73 55.24 -23.83
C CYS A 8 9.71 54.47 -22.96
N LEU A 9 8.78 55.23 -22.37
CA LEU A 9 7.41 54.87 -21.94
C LEU A 9 6.47 55.74 -22.82
N PRO A 10 5.20 55.36 -23.10
CA PRO A 10 4.09 55.22 -22.13
C PRO A 10 3.33 53.87 -22.33
N THR A 11 2.06 53.58 -21.94
CA THR A 11 0.90 54.38 -21.47
C THR A 11 -0.02 53.55 -20.53
N LEU A 12 -1.15 54.11 -20.10
CA LEU A 12 -2.17 53.52 -19.21
C LEU A 12 -3.31 52.78 -19.93
N ALA A 13 -3.94 51.83 -19.22
CA ALA A 13 -5.40 51.64 -18.97
C ALA A 13 -5.59 50.25 -18.31
N LEU A 14 -6.19 50.00 -17.13
CA LEU A 14 -7.25 50.56 -16.27
C LEU A 14 -8.71 50.21 -16.68
N LEU A 15 -9.42 49.58 -15.73
CA LEU A 15 -10.86 49.20 -15.71
C LEU A 15 -11.25 47.99 -16.63
N ALA A 16 -12.25 47.16 -16.30
CA ALA A 16 -13.35 47.32 -15.33
C ALA A 16 -13.74 46.03 -14.56
N PHE A 17 -14.37 46.21 -13.39
CA PHE A 17 -15.19 45.21 -12.70
C PHE A 17 -16.51 44.96 -13.44
N LEU A 18 -17.03 43.72 -13.41
CA LEU A 18 -18.46 43.45 -13.58
C LEU A 18 -18.94 42.38 -12.59
N THR A 19 -19.50 42.84 -11.48
CA THR A 19 -20.43 42.07 -10.63
C THR A 19 -21.83 42.12 -11.25
N VAL A 20 -22.54 40.99 -11.32
CA VAL A 20 -23.98 40.98 -11.62
C VAL A 20 -24.72 40.29 -10.48
N THR A 21 -25.34 41.11 -9.62
CA THR A 21 -26.38 40.70 -8.67
C THR A 21 -27.68 40.39 -9.41
N GLY A 22 -28.45 39.42 -8.93
CA GLY A 22 -29.68 38.99 -9.59
C GLY A 22 -30.90 39.90 -9.34
N CYS A 23 -31.98 39.61 -10.06
CA CYS A 23 -33.35 40.05 -9.77
C CYS A 23 -34.30 38.86 -9.93
N SER A 24 -35.24 38.69 -8.99
CA SER A 24 -36.30 37.69 -9.06
C SER A 24 -37.58 38.29 -9.65
N GLN A 25 -38.35 37.52 -10.45
CA GLN A 25 -39.82 37.62 -10.50
C GLN A 25 -40.45 36.25 -10.80
N GLN A 26 -41.55 35.94 -10.11
CA GLN A 26 -42.52 34.87 -10.44
C GLN A 26 -43.45 35.37 -11.57
N ALA A 27 -44.19 34.60 -12.36
CA ALA A 27 -45.18 33.55 -12.05
C ALA A 27 -45.63 32.90 -13.42
N PRO A 28 -46.65 32.02 -13.54
CA PRO A 28 -47.52 31.41 -12.53
C PRO A 28 -47.51 29.86 -12.53
N ALA A 29 -48.25 29.26 -11.60
CA ALA A 29 -48.40 27.81 -11.48
C ALA A 29 -49.42 27.24 -12.48
N SER A 30 -49.06 26.15 -13.15
CA SER A 30 -49.99 25.26 -13.87
C SER A 30 -49.81 23.82 -13.35
N SER A 31 -50.86 23.30 -12.73
CA SER A 31 -50.85 21.99 -12.06
C SER A 31 -50.92 20.83 -13.05
N ALA A 32 -49.78 20.25 -13.43
CA ALA A 32 -49.72 18.98 -14.15
C ALA A 32 -49.31 17.85 -13.19
N ARG A 33 -50.23 16.93 -12.88
CA ARG A 33 -49.89 15.66 -12.20
C ARG A 33 -49.09 14.79 -13.16
N ILE A 34 -47.77 14.72 -12.98
CA ILE A 34 -46.94 13.68 -13.57
C ILE A 34 -46.90 12.51 -12.58
N ASN A 35 -47.55 11.40 -12.93
CA ASN A 35 -47.43 10.17 -12.15
C ASN A 35 -45.97 9.68 -12.18
N PRO A 36 -45.41 9.18 -11.07
CA PRO A 36 -44.08 8.58 -11.10
C PRO A 36 -44.10 7.34 -12.01
N PRO A 37 -43.04 7.11 -12.82
CA PRO A 37 -42.95 5.91 -13.64
C PRO A 37 -42.90 4.67 -12.74
N ALA A 38 -43.66 3.64 -13.13
CA ALA A 38 -43.77 2.41 -12.35
C ALA A 38 -42.40 1.72 -12.20
N THR A 39 -41.97 1.53 -10.95
CA THR A 39 -40.76 0.77 -10.63
C THR A 39 -40.98 -0.69 -10.97
N THR A 40 -40.54 -1.10 -12.15
CA THR A 40 -40.47 -2.53 -12.50
C THR A 40 -39.32 -3.13 -11.67
N PRO A 41 -39.57 -4.15 -10.84
CA PRO A 41 -38.49 -4.80 -10.09
C PRO A 41 -37.55 -5.50 -11.09
N LEU A 42 -36.27 -5.15 -11.04
CA LEU A 42 -35.22 -5.89 -11.72
C LEU A 42 -35.15 -7.30 -11.13
N PRO A 43 -35.11 -8.37 -11.94
CA PRO A 43 -35.03 -9.73 -11.43
C PRO A 43 -33.67 -9.98 -10.78
N ASP A 44 -33.68 -10.49 -9.54
CA ASP A 44 -32.49 -10.88 -8.79
C ASP A 44 -31.62 -11.85 -9.61
N SER A 45 -30.51 -11.34 -10.13
CA SER A 45 -29.51 -12.12 -10.85
C SER A 45 -28.58 -12.86 -9.89
N SER A 46 -29.18 -13.63 -8.99
CA SER A 46 -28.55 -14.43 -7.94
C SER A 46 -28.59 -15.93 -8.26
N THR A 47 -28.19 -16.31 -9.47
CA THR A 47 -27.94 -17.71 -9.88
C THR A 47 -26.65 -17.84 -10.71
N GLY A 48 -25.59 -17.16 -10.29
CA GLY A 48 -24.22 -17.56 -10.66
C GLY A 48 -23.79 -18.82 -9.90
N PRO A 49 -22.87 -19.64 -10.45
CA PRO A 49 -22.38 -20.83 -9.75
C PRO A 49 -21.71 -20.44 -8.43
N LYS A 50 -22.26 -20.93 -7.32
CA LYS A 50 -21.58 -20.89 -6.02
C LYS A 50 -20.28 -21.68 -6.16
N ASN A 51 -19.18 -21.12 -5.65
CA ASN A 51 -17.79 -21.63 -5.70
C ASN A 51 -16.88 -21.06 -6.82
N ALA A 52 -16.93 -19.75 -7.05
CA ALA A 52 -15.68 -19.02 -7.25
C ALA A 52 -15.20 -18.54 -5.86
N PRO A 53 -13.98 -18.88 -5.40
CA PRO A 53 -13.45 -18.27 -4.18
C PRO A 53 -13.33 -16.77 -4.43
N HIS A 54 -14.04 -15.96 -3.64
CA HIS A 54 -13.88 -14.51 -3.68
C HIS A 54 -12.44 -14.20 -3.26
N LEU A 55 -11.59 -13.83 -4.21
CA LEU A 55 -10.20 -13.46 -3.93
C LEU A 55 -10.18 -12.45 -2.78
N ALA A 56 -9.40 -12.73 -1.74
CA ALA A 56 -9.33 -11.86 -0.57
C ALA A 56 -8.98 -10.43 -0.99
N GLN A 57 -9.56 -9.43 -0.32
CA GLN A 57 -9.12 -8.05 -0.50
C GLN A 57 -7.63 -7.96 -0.13
N ALA A 58 -6.86 -7.27 -0.96
CA ALA A 58 -5.44 -7.05 -0.68
C ALA A 58 -5.26 -6.13 0.52
N LEU A 59 -4.13 -6.25 1.22
CA LEU A 59 -3.73 -5.24 2.18
C LEU A 59 -3.20 -3.99 1.44
N PRO A 60 -3.29 -2.79 2.05
CA PRO A 60 -2.71 -1.61 1.46
C PRO A 60 -1.19 -1.72 1.30
N GLY A 61 -0.63 -0.98 0.34
CA GLY A 61 0.77 -1.07 -0.04
C GLY A 61 1.74 -0.50 1.00
N VAL A 62 3.03 -0.56 0.66
CA VAL A 62 4.11 0.12 1.39
C VAL A 62 4.41 1.45 0.69
N ALA A 63 4.58 2.55 1.42
CA ALA A 63 4.77 3.89 0.83
C ALA A 63 6.07 4.07 0.02
N SER A 64 7.10 3.22 0.23
CA SER A 64 8.38 3.31 -0.48
C SER A 64 9.09 1.95 -0.57
N PRO A 65 8.61 1.03 -1.42
CA PRO A 65 9.10 -0.36 -1.45
C PRO A 65 10.56 -0.52 -1.90
N ASN A 66 11.16 0.46 -2.59
CA ASN A 66 12.49 0.34 -3.19
C ASN A 66 13.53 1.36 -2.65
N ASN A 67 13.21 2.16 -1.64
CA ASN A 67 13.99 3.38 -1.32
C ASN A 67 14.65 3.40 0.08
N ARG A 68 15.05 2.24 0.61
CA ARG A 68 15.75 2.16 1.90
C ARG A 68 16.92 1.19 1.88
N THR A 69 18.13 1.71 2.07
CA THR A 69 19.30 0.91 2.44
C THR A 69 19.29 0.55 3.92
N ALA A 70 19.97 -0.54 4.29
CA ALA A 70 20.16 -0.99 5.66
C ALA A 70 21.60 -1.49 5.83
N ALA A 71 22.13 -1.48 7.06
CA ALA A 71 23.53 -1.84 7.33
C ALA A 71 23.90 -3.25 6.85
N ASN A 72 23.00 -4.22 7.03
CA ASN A 72 23.16 -5.62 6.60
C ASN A 72 22.56 -5.87 5.20
N GLY A 73 22.43 -4.84 4.37
CA GLY A 73 21.78 -4.90 3.06
C GLY A 73 22.77 -4.84 1.90
N SER A 74 22.68 -5.80 0.98
CA SER A 74 23.58 -5.90 -0.19
C SER A 74 22.81 -6.24 -1.48
N TYR A 75 23.36 -5.82 -2.62
CA TYR A 75 22.85 -6.23 -3.94
C TYR A 75 23.41 -7.60 -4.31
N ARG A 76 22.53 -8.60 -4.41
CA ARG A 76 22.86 -10.01 -4.70
C ARG A 76 21.63 -10.75 -5.24
N PRO A 77 21.76 -12.00 -5.74
CA PRO A 77 20.61 -12.85 -6.02
C PRO A 77 19.75 -13.06 -4.76
N ILE A 78 18.45 -13.28 -4.96
CA ILE A 78 17.57 -13.78 -3.90
C ILE A 78 18.02 -15.21 -3.57
N PRO A 79 18.10 -15.64 -2.29
CA PRO A 79 18.45 -17.02 -1.95
C PRO A 79 17.48 -18.03 -2.57
N ASP A 80 18.00 -19.14 -3.10
CA ASP A 80 17.25 -20.13 -3.86
C ASP A 80 16.07 -20.72 -3.07
N GLU A 81 16.26 -20.93 -1.75
CA GLU A 81 15.22 -21.40 -0.84
C GLU A 81 14.05 -20.41 -0.72
N VAL A 82 14.32 -19.10 -0.81
CA VAL A 82 13.27 -18.07 -0.80
C VAL A 82 12.60 -17.95 -2.17
N ILE A 83 13.34 -18.12 -3.28
CA ILE A 83 12.73 -18.20 -4.62
C ILE A 83 11.79 -19.41 -4.68
N ALA A 84 12.24 -20.59 -4.24
CA ALA A 84 11.43 -21.80 -4.19
C ALA A 84 10.18 -21.63 -3.32
N ALA A 85 10.33 -21.04 -2.12
CA ALA A 85 9.22 -20.72 -1.24
C ALA A 85 8.21 -19.78 -1.90
N LEU A 86 8.65 -18.64 -2.44
CA LEU A 86 7.77 -17.65 -3.09
C LEU A 86 7.04 -18.22 -4.32
N LEU A 87 7.68 -19.14 -5.06
CA LEU A 87 7.04 -19.86 -6.18
C LEU A 87 6.08 -20.97 -5.74
N SER A 88 6.21 -21.47 -4.50
CA SER A 88 5.26 -22.44 -3.93
C SER A 88 3.94 -21.78 -3.47
N LEU A 89 3.95 -20.48 -3.20
CA LEU A 89 2.80 -19.74 -2.69
C LEU A 89 1.59 -19.77 -3.67
N PRO A 90 0.36 -19.65 -3.14
CA PRO A 90 -0.83 -19.41 -3.96
C PRO A 90 -0.78 -18.00 -4.58
N THR A 91 -0.36 -17.90 -5.84
CA THR A 91 -0.09 -16.62 -6.53
C THR A 91 -1.32 -15.96 -7.16
N ASP A 92 -2.49 -16.60 -7.13
CA ASP A 92 -3.71 -16.08 -7.79
C ASP A 92 -4.09 -14.70 -7.26
N SER A 93 -3.90 -14.46 -5.96
CA SER A 93 -4.15 -13.19 -5.28
C SER A 93 -3.11 -12.09 -5.58
N LEU A 94 -1.94 -12.44 -6.14
CA LEU A 94 -0.93 -11.47 -6.60
C LEU A 94 -1.25 -10.90 -7.99
N HIS A 95 -2.13 -11.52 -8.77
CA HIS A 95 -2.35 -11.21 -10.20
C HIS A 95 -1.05 -11.16 -11.04
N ILE A 96 -0.03 -11.94 -10.65
CA ILE A 96 1.23 -12.13 -11.38
C ILE A 96 1.32 -13.62 -11.74
N PRO A 97 1.32 -14.00 -13.03
CA PRO A 97 1.48 -15.40 -13.42
C PRO A 97 2.80 -15.99 -12.92
N ARG A 98 2.80 -17.28 -12.53
CA ARG A 98 3.98 -17.95 -11.99
C ARG A 98 5.24 -17.90 -12.89
N PRO A 99 5.16 -18.02 -14.23
CA PRO A 99 6.34 -17.86 -15.09
C PRO A 99 6.93 -16.43 -15.04
N LEU A 100 6.07 -15.41 -14.93
CA LEU A 100 6.50 -14.03 -14.74
C LEU A 100 7.11 -13.82 -13.36
N LEU A 101 6.46 -14.31 -12.29
CA LEU A 101 7.01 -14.22 -10.94
C LEU A 101 8.41 -14.86 -10.88
N LYS A 102 8.58 -16.05 -11.47
CA LYS A 102 9.88 -16.73 -11.59
C LYS A 102 10.91 -15.85 -12.29
N HIS A 103 10.60 -15.32 -13.47
CA HIS A 103 11.49 -14.43 -14.22
C HIS A 103 11.90 -13.18 -13.45
N LEU A 104 11.04 -12.63 -12.59
CA LEU A 104 11.34 -11.47 -11.76
C LEU A 104 12.21 -11.82 -10.54
N LEU A 105 11.99 -12.99 -9.91
CA LEU A 105 12.75 -13.46 -8.75
C LEU A 105 14.17 -13.93 -9.11
N GLU A 106 14.35 -14.55 -10.28
CA GLU A 106 15.65 -15.05 -10.75
C GLU A 106 16.58 -13.94 -11.28
N LYS A 107 16.21 -12.66 -11.18
CA LYS A 107 17.08 -11.55 -11.58
C LYS A 107 18.27 -11.42 -10.62
N GLN A 108 19.48 -11.39 -11.20
CA GLN A 108 20.76 -11.51 -10.48
C GLN A 108 21.08 -10.39 -9.46
N SER A 109 20.30 -9.31 -9.43
CA SER A 109 20.52 -8.17 -8.53
C SER A 109 19.21 -7.71 -7.91
N SER A 110 18.93 -8.25 -6.72
CA SER A 110 17.95 -7.73 -5.76
C SER A 110 18.71 -7.16 -4.56
N TYR A 111 18.13 -6.18 -3.88
CA TYR A 111 18.67 -5.69 -2.62
C TYR A 111 18.12 -6.56 -1.48
N VAL A 112 18.99 -7.36 -0.86
CA VAL A 112 18.64 -8.31 0.20
C VAL A 112 19.26 -7.83 1.51
N VAL A 113 18.41 -7.67 2.52
CA VAL A 113 18.77 -7.31 3.90
C VAL A 113 18.59 -8.52 4.80
N GLU A 114 19.63 -8.87 5.54
CA GLU A 114 19.55 -9.83 6.65
C GLU A 114 19.20 -9.11 7.95
N ILE A 115 18.23 -9.69 8.68
CA ILE A 115 17.67 -9.12 9.91
C ILE A 115 17.91 -10.14 11.04
N PRO A 116 19.00 -10.00 11.80
CA PRO A 116 19.33 -10.92 12.88
C PRO A 116 18.37 -10.73 14.06
N HIS A 117 17.77 -11.82 14.52
CA HIS A 117 16.81 -11.80 15.63
C HIS A 117 17.02 -12.98 16.61
N GLY A 118 18.24 -13.51 16.68
CA GLY A 118 18.66 -14.56 17.63
C GLY A 118 18.40 -16.00 17.16
N THR A 119 17.47 -16.23 16.26
CA THR A 119 17.23 -17.51 15.59
C THR A 119 17.96 -17.62 14.25
N SER A 120 18.24 -18.86 13.84
CA SER A 120 18.82 -19.20 12.53
C SER A 120 17.83 -20.12 11.77
N PRO A 121 17.54 -19.87 10.48
CA PRO A 121 18.05 -18.78 9.64
C PRO A 121 17.60 -17.38 10.10
N SER A 122 18.20 -16.33 9.52
CA SER A 122 17.80 -14.94 9.79
C SER A 122 16.50 -14.57 9.07
N ASP A 123 15.90 -13.46 9.50
CA ASP A 123 14.82 -12.80 8.80
C ASP A 123 15.39 -12.09 7.56
N LEU A 124 14.58 -11.93 6.53
CA LEU A 124 14.99 -11.25 5.30
C LEU A 124 14.03 -10.15 4.90
N ARG A 125 14.56 -9.06 4.34
CA ARG A 125 13.82 -8.16 3.46
C ARG A 125 14.47 -8.14 2.09
N ILE A 126 13.67 -8.36 1.05
CA ILE A 126 14.08 -8.35 -0.34
C ILE A 126 13.37 -7.20 -1.05
N THR A 127 14.12 -6.34 -1.73
CA THR A 127 13.56 -5.29 -2.59
C THR A 127 14.21 -5.35 -3.98
N SER A 128 13.42 -5.17 -5.02
CA SER A 128 13.93 -5.03 -6.39
C SER A 128 14.93 -3.87 -6.53
N THR A 129 15.82 -3.96 -7.51
CA THR A 129 16.75 -2.86 -7.85
C THR A 129 15.99 -1.60 -8.25
N GLY A 130 16.10 -0.55 -7.43
CA GLY A 130 15.38 0.70 -7.61
C GLY A 130 15.99 1.59 -8.70
N GLN A 131 15.36 1.65 -9.87
CA GLN A 131 15.51 2.77 -10.80
C GLN A 131 14.16 3.50 -10.93
N SER A 132 14.20 4.82 -11.13
CA SER A 132 12.98 5.59 -11.38
C SER A 132 12.33 5.12 -12.70
N GLY A 133 11.02 4.90 -12.70
CA GLY A 133 10.31 4.28 -13.82
C GLY A 133 10.47 2.75 -13.93
N ALA A 134 10.93 2.07 -12.87
CA ALA A 134 11.20 0.62 -12.89
C ALA A 134 10.06 -0.22 -13.50
N ALA A 135 10.46 -1.06 -14.45
CA ALA A 135 9.58 -2.00 -15.16
C ALA A 135 8.97 -3.07 -14.24
N TYR A 136 9.44 -3.24 -13.01
CA TYR A 136 8.80 -4.06 -11.98
C TYR A 136 9.19 -3.54 -10.59
N PHE A 137 8.47 -3.99 -9.56
CA PHE A 137 8.99 -4.01 -8.21
C PHE A 137 8.67 -5.33 -7.51
N ILE A 138 9.58 -5.72 -6.62
CA ILE A 138 9.39 -6.76 -5.62
C ILE A 138 9.67 -6.09 -4.28
N TRP A 139 8.78 -6.26 -3.31
CA TRP A 139 9.05 -6.03 -1.90
C TRP A 139 8.55 -7.26 -1.14
N VAL A 140 9.45 -7.96 -0.46
CA VAL A 140 9.13 -9.13 0.35
C VAL A 140 9.78 -8.99 1.71
N ARG A 141 9.03 -9.29 2.77
CA ARG A 141 9.54 -9.46 4.13
C ARG A 141 9.28 -10.91 4.55
N VAL A 142 10.34 -11.63 4.91
CA VAL A 142 10.33 -13.05 5.31
C VAL A 142 10.57 -13.13 6.81
N PHE A 143 9.59 -13.65 7.54
CA PHE A 143 9.61 -13.79 9.00
C PHE A 143 9.79 -15.25 9.37
N GLN A 144 10.86 -15.59 10.07
CA GLN A 144 11.09 -16.95 10.55
C GLN A 144 10.15 -17.27 11.72
N GLY A 145 9.70 -18.51 11.79
CA GLY A 145 8.90 -19.00 12.90
C GLY A 145 9.76 -19.43 14.09
N VAL A 146 9.14 -19.49 15.27
CA VAL A 146 9.75 -20.13 16.46
C VAL A 146 9.84 -21.66 16.30
N SER A 147 8.99 -22.23 15.44
CA SER A 147 8.98 -23.65 15.09
C SER A 147 9.68 -23.88 13.75
N PRO A 148 10.60 -24.87 13.62
CA PRO A 148 11.24 -25.20 12.35
C PRO A 148 10.22 -25.48 11.23
N GLY A 149 10.42 -24.87 10.07
CA GLY A 149 9.54 -25.03 8.91
C GLY A 149 8.25 -24.20 8.96
N VAL A 150 8.08 -23.32 9.95
CA VAL A 150 7.07 -22.24 9.93
C VAL A 150 7.73 -20.95 9.47
N VAL A 151 7.21 -20.31 8.42
CA VAL A 151 7.73 -19.05 7.87
C VAL A 151 6.58 -18.17 7.39
N GLY A 152 6.55 -16.92 7.86
CA GLY A 152 5.64 -15.88 7.41
C GLY A 152 6.22 -15.07 6.27
N TYR A 153 5.37 -14.61 5.36
CA TYR A 153 5.76 -13.72 4.26
C TYR A 153 4.78 -12.55 4.18
N LEU A 154 5.30 -11.35 3.99
CA LEU A 154 4.56 -10.25 3.38
C LEU A 154 5.15 -9.99 2.01
N ALA A 155 4.33 -10.03 0.96
CA ALA A 155 4.77 -9.92 -0.43
C ALA A 155 3.94 -8.91 -1.21
N LEU A 156 4.62 -7.95 -1.82
CA LEU A 156 4.07 -6.92 -2.69
C LEU A 156 4.87 -6.94 -4.00
N VAL A 157 4.26 -7.46 -5.07
CA VAL A 157 4.87 -7.63 -6.37
C VAL A 157 4.03 -6.92 -7.43
N SER A 158 4.69 -6.17 -8.32
CA SER A 158 4.04 -5.58 -9.49
C SER A 158 5.01 -5.57 -10.67
N ALA A 159 4.50 -5.86 -11.86
CA ALA A 159 5.26 -5.84 -13.10
C ALA A 159 4.61 -4.89 -14.11
N SER A 160 5.41 -4.23 -14.93
CA SER A 160 4.96 -3.63 -16.18
C SER A 160 4.51 -4.74 -17.12
N CYS A 161 3.47 -4.46 -17.90
CA CYS A 161 3.02 -5.35 -18.95
C CYS A 161 4.11 -5.74 -19.96
N LYS A 162 5.16 -4.90 -20.12
CA LYS A 162 6.32 -5.19 -20.97
C LYS A 162 7.16 -6.38 -20.50
N GLU A 163 7.15 -6.72 -19.20
CA GLU A 163 7.89 -7.89 -18.70
C GLU A 163 7.34 -9.21 -19.27
N LEU A 164 6.09 -9.24 -19.77
CA LEU A 164 5.54 -10.39 -20.50
C LEU A 164 6.19 -10.61 -21.87
N GLU A 165 6.82 -9.60 -22.46
CA GLU A 165 7.50 -9.68 -23.78
C GLU A 165 8.84 -10.43 -23.68
N HIS A 166 9.42 -10.51 -22.48
CA HIS A 166 10.65 -11.26 -22.19
C HIS A 166 10.41 -12.75 -21.92
N LEU A 167 9.15 -13.18 -21.86
CA LEU A 167 8.76 -14.57 -21.58
C LEU A 167 8.47 -15.34 -22.88
N PRO A 168 8.79 -16.64 -22.93
CA PRO A 168 8.40 -17.49 -24.05
C PRO A 168 6.85 -17.57 -24.17
N PRO A 169 6.33 -17.94 -25.36
CA PRO A 169 4.92 -18.25 -25.53
C PRO A 169 4.46 -19.37 -24.57
N ASP A 170 3.51 -19.04 -23.71
CA ASP A 170 2.88 -19.92 -22.73
C ASP A 170 1.42 -19.48 -22.57
N LYS A 171 0.49 -20.45 -22.58
CA LYS A 171 -0.95 -20.22 -22.41
C LYS A 171 -1.30 -19.74 -20.99
N THR A 172 -0.49 -20.07 -19.98
CA THR A 172 -0.72 -19.58 -18.60
C THR A 172 -0.59 -18.06 -18.49
N LEU A 173 0.04 -17.40 -19.47
CA LEU A 173 0.21 -15.96 -19.53
C LEU A 173 -0.94 -15.25 -20.27
N ASP A 174 -1.85 -15.96 -20.93
CA ASP A 174 -2.84 -15.33 -21.82
C ASP A 174 -3.83 -14.43 -21.09
N ALA A 175 -4.25 -14.79 -19.88
CA ALA A 175 -5.10 -13.93 -19.04
C ALA A 175 -4.39 -12.61 -18.68
N ALA A 176 -3.09 -12.67 -18.38
CA ALA A 176 -2.28 -11.48 -18.08
C ALA A 176 -2.04 -10.62 -19.34
N ARG A 177 -1.79 -11.25 -20.50
CA ARG A 177 -1.72 -10.54 -21.80
C ARG A 177 -3.03 -9.83 -22.12
N GLN A 178 -4.18 -10.49 -21.92
CA GLN A 178 -5.51 -9.90 -22.11
C GLN A 178 -5.77 -8.73 -21.13
N GLN A 179 -5.33 -8.84 -19.87
CA GLN A 179 -5.39 -7.74 -18.91
C GLN A 179 -4.55 -6.55 -19.38
N CYS A 180 -3.34 -6.80 -19.86
CA CYS A 180 -2.40 -5.80 -20.38
C CYS A 180 -2.81 -5.17 -21.72
N ALA A 181 -3.64 -5.84 -22.51
CA ALA A 181 -4.18 -5.30 -23.76
C ALA A 181 -5.32 -4.29 -23.56
N LYS A 182 -5.87 -4.17 -22.34
CA LYS A 182 -6.95 -3.22 -22.04
C LYS A 182 -6.38 -1.77 -21.98
N PRO A 183 -7.04 -0.78 -22.61
CA PRO A 183 -6.61 0.62 -22.52
C PRO A 183 -6.46 1.08 -21.06
N GLY A 184 -5.34 1.75 -20.76
CA GLY A 184 -5.00 2.21 -19.41
C GLY A 184 -4.26 1.20 -18.52
N ASN A 185 -4.30 -0.10 -18.81
CA ASN A 185 -3.60 -1.11 -18.02
C ASN A 185 -2.13 -1.21 -18.43
N GLN A 186 -1.25 -0.57 -17.67
CA GLN A 186 0.21 -0.60 -17.90
C GLN A 186 0.97 -1.59 -17.00
N ARG A 187 0.31 -2.11 -15.96
CA ARG A 187 0.93 -2.96 -14.93
C ARG A 187 0.00 -4.09 -14.47
N LEU A 188 0.64 -5.15 -13.99
CA LEU A 188 0.08 -6.27 -13.25
C LEU A 188 0.44 -6.14 -11.76
N GLY A 189 -0.37 -6.74 -10.88
CA GLY A 189 -0.18 -6.73 -9.43
C GLY A 189 -1.50 -6.84 -8.67
N GLY A 190 -1.43 -7.33 -7.44
CA GLY A 190 -2.59 -7.71 -6.63
C GLY A 190 -2.57 -7.11 -5.22
N GLY A 191 -1.82 -6.01 -5.02
CA GLY A 191 -1.62 -5.36 -3.72
C GLY A 191 -0.65 -6.11 -2.81
N LEU A 192 -0.61 -5.73 -1.52
CA LEU A 192 0.19 -6.42 -0.51
C LEU A 192 -0.56 -7.66 -0.01
N ARG A 193 0.15 -8.77 0.11
CA ARG A 193 -0.38 -10.08 0.53
C ARG A 193 0.40 -10.64 1.70
N ALA A 194 -0.26 -11.40 2.56
CA ALA A 194 0.36 -12.13 3.65
C ALA A 194 0.24 -13.64 3.38
N TYR A 195 1.33 -14.37 3.51
CA TYR A 195 1.36 -15.82 3.36
C TYR A 195 2.04 -16.47 4.56
N ARG A 196 1.74 -17.74 4.75
CA ARG A 196 2.39 -18.60 5.74
C ARG A 196 2.76 -19.92 5.06
N ILE A 197 3.97 -20.38 5.31
CA ILE A 197 4.36 -21.77 5.05
C ILE A 197 4.46 -22.45 6.41
N ALA A 198 3.80 -23.58 6.59
CA ALA A 198 3.90 -24.41 7.79
C ALA A 198 3.74 -25.88 7.40
N ASN A 199 4.55 -26.77 7.98
CA ASN A 199 4.54 -28.21 7.66
C ASN A 199 4.65 -28.51 6.14
N GLY A 200 5.34 -27.64 5.38
CA GLY A 200 5.47 -27.74 3.92
C GLY A 200 4.23 -27.31 3.12
N GLN A 201 3.17 -26.83 3.76
CA GLN A 201 1.97 -26.30 3.10
C GLN A 201 2.00 -24.77 3.08
N ALA A 202 1.68 -24.18 1.93
CA ALA A 202 1.63 -22.74 1.72
C ALA A 202 0.17 -22.22 1.71
N GLU A 203 -0.08 -21.18 2.51
CA GLU A 203 -1.41 -20.62 2.76
C GLU A 203 -1.42 -19.11 2.48
N ASP A 204 -2.47 -18.59 1.83
CA ASP A 204 -2.76 -17.15 1.80
C ASP A 204 -3.48 -16.79 3.11
N VAL A 205 -2.79 -16.05 3.97
CA VAL A 205 -3.29 -15.60 5.27
C VAL A 205 -3.58 -14.10 5.27
N THR A 206 -3.73 -13.46 4.10
CA THR A 206 -3.96 -12.01 3.96
C THR A 206 -5.15 -11.53 4.80
N THR A 207 -6.21 -12.33 4.92
CA THR A 207 -7.41 -12.03 5.73
C THR A 207 -7.20 -12.15 7.25
N SER A 208 -6.09 -12.73 7.72
CA SER A 208 -5.75 -12.74 9.15
C SER A 208 -5.28 -11.36 9.64
N ILE A 209 -4.76 -10.52 8.74
CA ILE A 209 -4.40 -9.14 9.04
C ILE A 209 -5.62 -8.25 8.79
N ARG A 210 -6.03 -7.51 9.83
CA ARG A 210 -7.18 -6.61 9.80
C ARG A 210 -6.91 -5.44 8.86
N GLN A 211 -7.89 -5.10 8.03
CA GLN A 211 -7.81 -3.95 7.14
C GLN A 211 -7.83 -2.64 7.94
N PRO A 212 -7.10 -1.59 7.52
CA PRO A 212 -7.11 -0.29 8.20
C PRO A 212 -8.51 0.36 8.30
N GLU A 213 -9.35 0.18 7.28
CA GLU A 213 -10.75 0.64 7.29
C GLU A 213 -11.56 -0.04 8.41
N ASP A 214 -11.31 -1.33 8.67
CA ASP A 214 -11.99 -2.09 9.73
C ASP A 214 -11.52 -1.67 11.13
N THR A 215 -10.23 -1.33 11.30
CA THR A 215 -9.71 -0.82 12.59
C THR A 215 -10.23 0.57 12.94
N LEU A 216 -10.32 1.46 11.94
CA LEU A 216 -10.80 2.83 12.12
C LEU A 216 -12.34 2.94 12.11
N GLY A 217 -13.00 2.02 11.41
CA GLY A 217 -14.39 2.15 11.02
C GLY A 217 -14.53 3.07 9.80
N ARG A 218 -15.32 2.62 8.81
CA ARG A 218 -15.59 3.30 7.53
C ARG A 218 -15.88 4.80 7.65
N GLU A 219 -16.68 5.21 8.62
CA GLU A 219 -17.06 6.62 8.81
C GLU A 219 -15.88 7.49 9.26
N LEU A 220 -15.01 6.97 10.12
CA LEU A 220 -13.82 7.70 10.57
C LEU A 220 -12.74 7.73 9.48
N TYR A 221 -12.54 6.60 8.79
CA TYR A 221 -11.63 6.47 7.65
C TYR A 221 -11.96 7.51 6.56
N LYS A 222 -13.22 7.54 6.11
CA LYS A 222 -13.70 8.51 5.10
C LYS A 222 -13.63 9.95 5.59
N ARG A 223 -13.93 10.21 6.87
CA ARG A 223 -13.80 11.55 7.46
C ARG A 223 -12.36 12.08 7.36
N TYR A 224 -11.37 11.24 7.62
CA TYR A 224 -9.97 11.66 7.51
C TYR A 224 -9.48 11.78 6.08
N GLN A 225 -9.92 10.93 5.16
CA GLN A 225 -9.68 11.16 3.72
C GLN A 225 -10.30 12.49 3.24
N ALA A 226 -11.52 12.82 3.68
CA ALA A 226 -12.16 14.11 3.37
C ALA A 226 -11.47 15.31 4.03
N ALA A 227 -10.70 15.09 5.10
CA ALA A 227 -9.83 16.08 5.74
C ALA A 227 -8.41 16.14 5.15
N GLY A 228 -8.16 15.49 4.01
CA GLY A 228 -6.87 15.53 3.31
C GLY A 228 -5.87 14.44 3.71
N ALA A 229 -6.27 13.46 4.52
CA ALA A 229 -5.40 12.31 4.81
C ALA A 229 -5.26 11.38 3.60
N SER A 230 -4.08 10.77 3.46
CA SER A 230 -3.79 9.74 2.48
C SER A 230 -4.71 8.51 2.62
N GLU A 231 -4.73 7.64 1.62
CA GLU A 231 -5.13 6.25 1.89
C GLU A 231 -4.20 5.64 2.94
N ALA A 232 -4.70 4.67 3.71
CA ALA A 232 -3.84 3.97 4.66
C ALA A 232 -2.77 3.16 3.94
N PHE A 233 -1.58 3.08 4.52
CA PHE A 233 -0.47 2.28 4.01
C PHE A 233 0.37 1.70 5.16
N LEU A 234 1.24 0.75 4.82
CA LEU A 234 2.15 0.12 5.78
C LEU A 234 3.37 1.01 6.04
N ASP A 235 3.51 1.49 7.27
CA ASP A 235 4.79 1.96 7.79
C ASP A 235 5.72 0.76 8.01
N ALA A 236 6.54 0.48 6.99
CA ALA A 236 7.55 -0.57 7.00
C ALA A 236 8.89 -0.12 7.64
N SER A 237 9.00 1.10 8.17
CA SER A 237 10.29 1.66 8.65
C SER A 237 10.87 0.92 9.86
N ARG A 238 10.07 0.13 10.58
CA ARG A 238 10.54 -0.71 11.71
C ARG A 238 10.73 -2.19 11.34
N LEU A 239 10.24 -2.63 10.18
CA LEU A 239 10.28 -4.05 9.78
C LEU A 239 11.69 -4.61 9.57
N ASP A 240 12.70 -3.76 9.33
CA ASP A 240 14.11 -4.16 9.26
C ASP A 240 14.75 -4.46 10.63
N GLN A 241 14.01 -4.27 11.73
CA GLN A 241 14.48 -4.44 13.10
C GLN A 241 13.55 -5.34 13.94
N VAL A 242 12.23 -5.26 13.72
CA VAL A 242 11.21 -5.99 14.50
C VAL A 242 10.14 -6.63 13.61
N PRO A 243 9.47 -7.70 14.05
CA PRO A 243 8.41 -8.39 13.30
C PRO A 243 7.04 -7.66 13.32
N VAL A 244 7.04 -6.32 13.45
CA VAL A 244 5.83 -5.50 13.62
C VAL A 244 5.71 -4.47 12.50
N GLY A 245 4.51 -4.36 11.94
CA GLY A 245 4.13 -3.30 11.00
C GLY A 245 2.97 -2.47 11.54
N ARG A 246 2.93 -1.18 11.18
CA ARG A 246 1.86 -0.24 11.57
C ARG A 246 1.12 0.25 10.33
N TRP A 247 -0.21 0.26 10.39
CA TRP A 247 -1.04 0.93 9.42
C TRP A 247 -1.18 2.40 9.78
N ILE A 248 -0.83 3.29 8.85
CA ILE A 248 -0.94 4.74 9.03
C ILE A 248 -1.63 5.41 7.85
N MET A 249 -2.28 6.54 8.12
CA MET A 249 -2.60 7.55 7.11
C MET A 249 -1.79 8.81 7.45
N GLU A 250 -1.30 9.53 6.46
CA GLU A 250 -0.57 10.79 6.64
C GLU A 250 -1.39 11.98 6.15
N LEU A 251 -1.25 13.12 6.81
CA LEU A 251 -1.83 14.40 6.40
C LEU A 251 -0.74 15.36 5.92
N ASP A 252 -1.17 16.38 5.18
CA ASP A 252 -0.36 17.57 4.90
C ASP A 252 0.13 18.19 6.24
N PRO A 253 1.45 18.35 6.46
CA PRO A 253 1.99 18.95 7.68
C PRO A 253 1.49 20.37 7.98
N GLU A 254 1.06 21.11 6.95
CA GLU A 254 0.48 22.46 7.10
C GLU A 254 -1.02 22.42 7.46
N GLN A 255 -1.66 21.25 7.35
CA GLN A 255 -3.09 21.01 7.66
C GLN A 255 -3.29 19.75 8.52
N PRO A 256 -2.67 19.67 9.72
CA PRO A 256 -2.81 18.51 10.60
C PRO A 256 -4.22 18.43 11.21
N LEU A 257 -4.60 17.24 11.67
CA LEU A 257 -5.76 17.07 12.54
C LEU A 257 -5.54 17.77 13.88
N ALA A 258 -6.64 18.05 14.59
CA ALA A 258 -6.55 18.44 16.00
C ALA A 258 -5.83 17.34 16.81
N LYS A 259 -4.95 17.73 17.75
CA LYS A 259 -4.08 16.80 18.50
C LYS A 259 -4.86 15.75 19.31
N ASP A 260 -6.05 16.09 19.76
CA ASP A 260 -6.98 15.25 20.51
C ASP A 260 -7.89 14.39 19.62
N ALA A 261 -7.82 14.54 18.30
CA ALA A 261 -8.64 13.78 17.37
C ALA A 261 -8.48 12.26 17.59
N PRO A 262 -9.58 11.47 17.48
CA PRO A 262 -9.52 10.02 17.59
C PRO A 262 -8.46 9.42 16.66
N ARG A 263 -7.67 8.46 17.15
CA ARG A 263 -6.63 7.76 16.36
C ARG A 263 -5.48 8.62 15.81
N ALA A 264 -5.54 9.95 15.92
CA ALA A 264 -4.43 10.83 15.55
C ALA A 264 -3.20 10.63 16.48
N PHE A 265 -2.01 10.86 15.94
CA PHE A 265 -0.74 10.91 16.67
C PHE A 265 0.23 11.85 15.92
N ASP A 266 1.47 11.98 16.41
CA ASP A 266 2.49 12.89 15.85
C ASP A 266 1.94 14.29 15.56
N ARG A 267 1.47 14.95 16.63
CA ARG A 267 0.87 16.30 16.61
C ARG A 267 -0.33 16.47 15.65
N GLY A 268 -0.94 15.38 15.19
CA GLY A 268 -2.10 15.39 14.28
C GLY A 268 -1.74 15.14 12.81
N MET A 269 -0.45 14.98 12.47
CA MET A 269 0.01 14.74 11.10
C MET A 269 -0.22 13.30 10.63
N ARG A 270 -0.50 12.37 11.55
CA ARG A 270 -0.68 10.94 11.24
C ARG A 270 -1.88 10.34 11.97
N VAL A 271 -2.54 9.36 11.35
CA VAL A 271 -3.62 8.56 11.95
C VAL A 271 -3.16 7.12 12.09
N HIS A 272 -3.33 6.54 13.29
CA HIS A 272 -2.98 5.15 13.58
C HIS A 272 -4.17 4.22 13.29
N ALA A 273 -3.99 3.25 12.41
CA ALA A 273 -5.03 2.29 11.98
C ALA A 273 -4.74 0.84 12.39
N GLY A 274 -4.01 0.64 13.49
CA GLY A 274 -3.63 -0.66 14.03
C GLY A 274 -2.19 -1.07 13.70
N PHE A 275 -1.71 -2.09 14.40
CA PHE A 275 -0.50 -2.84 14.09
C PHE A 275 -0.86 -4.28 13.71
N PHE A 276 0.05 -4.93 13.00
CA PHE A 276 0.18 -6.39 13.02
C PHE A 276 1.55 -6.79 13.58
N LEU A 277 1.61 -7.96 14.19
CA LEU A 277 2.80 -8.62 14.72
C LEU A 277 2.88 -10.03 14.15
N TRP A 278 4.01 -10.42 13.58
CA TRP A 278 4.32 -11.85 13.42
C TRP A 278 4.84 -12.39 14.76
N ASN A 279 4.09 -13.30 15.38
CA ASN A 279 4.40 -13.81 16.72
C ASN A 279 5.36 -15.02 16.73
N GLY A 280 5.87 -15.43 15.56
CA GLY A 280 6.64 -16.66 15.38
C GLY A 280 5.84 -17.86 14.85
N ASP A 281 4.52 -17.72 14.66
CA ASP A 281 3.67 -18.75 14.04
C ASP A 281 2.64 -18.16 13.07
N HIS A 282 2.02 -17.04 13.44
CA HIS A 282 0.99 -16.36 12.64
C HIS A 282 1.02 -14.84 12.85
N PHE A 283 0.21 -14.12 12.05
CA PHE A 283 0.01 -12.68 12.22
C PHE A 283 -1.09 -12.40 13.24
N GLU A 284 -0.79 -11.56 14.23
CA GLU A 284 -1.72 -11.05 15.22
C GLU A 284 -2.00 -9.57 14.99
N ASN A 285 -3.26 -9.14 15.16
CA ASN A 285 -3.62 -7.73 15.12
C ASN A 285 -3.54 -7.11 16.52
N ARG A 286 -2.91 -5.95 16.64
CA ARG A 286 -2.71 -5.25 17.92
C ARG A 286 -3.09 -3.77 17.77
N ASP A 287 -3.80 -3.20 18.75
CA ASP A 287 -4.07 -1.75 18.81
C ASP A 287 -2.93 -0.96 19.48
N THR A 288 -2.06 -1.64 20.23
CA THR A 288 -0.86 -1.09 20.88
C THR A 288 0.26 -2.12 20.91
N VAL A 289 1.51 -1.67 20.97
CA VAL A 289 2.70 -2.52 21.10
C VAL A 289 3.62 -2.02 22.22
N PRO A 290 4.44 -2.89 22.85
CA PRO A 290 5.48 -2.46 23.79
C PRO A 290 6.65 -1.78 23.04
N ALA A 291 7.40 -0.91 23.72
CA ALA A 291 8.49 -0.12 23.14
C ALA A 291 9.59 -0.97 22.51
N SER A 292 9.92 -2.12 23.09
CA SER A 292 10.81 -3.14 22.51
C SER A 292 10.37 -3.65 21.12
N LEU A 293 9.08 -3.58 20.79
CA LEU A 293 8.51 -3.95 19.49
C LEU A 293 8.24 -2.74 18.56
N TRP A 294 8.62 -1.53 18.97
CA TRP A 294 8.57 -0.34 18.10
C TRP A 294 9.78 0.59 18.33
N PRO A 295 11.01 0.10 18.06
CA PRO A 295 12.22 0.87 18.29
C PRO A 295 12.28 2.16 17.46
N CYS A 296 13.07 3.09 17.97
CA CYS A 296 13.62 4.19 17.18
C CYS A 296 14.36 3.65 15.94
N THR A 297 14.07 4.22 14.77
CA THR A 297 14.93 3.99 13.60
C THR A 297 16.28 4.66 13.79
N ASP A 298 17.25 4.24 12.98
CA ASP A 298 18.59 4.79 12.80
C ASP A 298 18.62 6.30 12.44
N ARG A 299 17.46 6.95 12.37
CA ARG A 299 17.23 8.39 12.26
C ARG A 299 16.44 8.87 13.49
N PRO A 300 17.11 9.40 14.54
CA PRO A 300 16.43 9.79 15.78
C PRO A 300 15.29 10.82 15.62
N SER A 301 15.31 11.64 14.56
CA SER A 301 14.22 12.56 14.21
C SER A 301 12.92 11.88 13.76
N GLU A 302 12.95 10.58 13.45
CA GLU A 302 11.77 9.76 13.15
C GLU A 302 11.23 9.04 14.40
N CYS A 303 11.79 9.29 15.58
CA CYS A 303 11.24 8.85 16.86
C CYS A 303 10.13 9.82 17.29
N ILE A 304 8.95 9.28 17.57
CA ILE A 304 7.81 10.06 18.07
C ILE A 304 7.79 9.88 19.59
N GLU A 305 8.26 10.89 20.31
CA GLU A 305 8.40 10.84 21.79
C GLU A 305 7.06 10.63 22.51
N GLU A 306 5.95 11.11 21.93
CA GLU A 306 4.59 11.01 22.49
C GLU A 306 3.67 10.07 21.66
N ASP A 307 4.18 8.92 21.20
CA ASP A 307 3.35 7.95 20.49
C ASP A 307 2.48 7.11 21.45
N ARG A 308 1.26 7.58 21.72
CA ARG A 308 0.28 6.92 22.61
C ARG A 308 -0.11 5.48 22.22
N TYR A 309 0.35 4.97 21.08
CA TYR A 309 0.14 3.58 20.63
C TYR A 309 1.34 2.67 20.91
N VAL A 310 2.46 3.24 21.37
CA VAL A 310 3.62 2.54 21.89
C VAL A 310 3.59 2.65 23.42
N THR A 311 3.66 1.51 24.09
CA THR A 311 3.52 1.40 25.55
C THR A 311 4.84 1.00 26.18
N ALA A 312 5.03 1.33 27.46
CA ALA A 312 6.19 0.85 28.21
C ALA A 312 6.26 -0.69 28.18
N ASP A 313 7.48 -1.23 28.13
CA ASP A 313 7.72 -2.66 28.30
C ASP A 313 7.21 -3.13 29.67
N LYS A 314 6.74 -4.38 29.76
CA LYS A 314 6.14 -5.00 30.94
C LYS A 314 7.06 -6.04 31.57
#